data_AF-A0A7S0LT59-F1
#
_entry.id   AF-A0A7S0LT59-F1
#
_cell.length_a   1.000
_cell.length_b   1.000
_cell.length_c   1.000
_cell.angle_alpha   90.00
_cell.angle_beta   90.00
_cell.angle_gamma   90.00
#
_symmetry.space_group_name_H-M   'P 1'
#
loop_
_entity.id
_entity.type
_entity.pdbx_description
1 polymer ?
#
loop_
_entity_poly.entity_id
_entity_poly.type
_entity_poly.pdbx_seq_one_letter_code
_entity_poly.pdbx_strand_id
1 'polypeptide(L)'
;DIAQLGWLDIESMVNFSTSDKAAIDIDTRGTLTLHANSAEKIVLGAAMRCNSTVSDTLSVAANLEPAENDVDFGRVDGLQFEQSGSFLDVSVRIRAPLGYRLINFQVSAEFNPSLLTSGGQASYAPGAYKGVDATLNDPRSSFQLVANDRDSQHV
;
A
#
# COMPACT_ATOMS: atom_id res chain seq x y z
N ASP A 1 8.73 -24.75 -4.23
CA ASP A 1 9.69 -23.65 -4.24
C ASP A 1 10.89 -24.08 -5.07
N ILE A 2 11.24 -23.32 -6.09
CA ILE A 2 12.36 -23.63 -6.99
C ILE A 2 13.71 -23.51 -6.25
N ALA A 3 13.77 -22.76 -5.13
CA ALA A 3 14.93 -22.71 -4.24
C ALA A 3 15.28 -24.07 -3.61
N GLN A 4 14.40 -25.08 -3.70
CA GLN A 4 14.66 -26.45 -3.27
C GLN A 4 15.31 -27.33 -4.36
N LEU A 5 15.40 -26.85 -5.60
CA LEU A 5 16.07 -27.55 -6.70
C LEU A 5 17.48 -27.00 -6.86
N GLY A 6 18.36 -27.25 -5.88
CA GLY A 6 19.75 -26.74 -5.85
C GLY A 6 20.64 -27.19 -7.02
N TRP A 7 20.13 -28.00 -7.94
CA TRP A 7 20.80 -28.36 -9.20
C TRP A 7 20.45 -27.40 -10.36
N LEU A 8 19.42 -26.58 -10.20
CA LEU A 8 18.97 -25.63 -11.21
C LEU A 8 19.52 -24.23 -10.89
N ASP A 9 20.48 -23.78 -11.68
CA ASP A 9 21.04 -22.44 -11.54
C ASP A 9 20.14 -21.41 -12.25
N ILE A 10 19.18 -20.87 -11.50
CA ILE A 10 18.22 -19.88 -12.01
C ILE A 10 18.94 -18.66 -12.56
N GLU A 11 20.02 -18.22 -11.91
CA GLU A 11 20.72 -16.98 -12.27
C GLU A 11 21.29 -17.07 -13.69
N SER A 12 21.75 -18.25 -14.11
CA SER A 12 22.22 -18.51 -15.47
C SER A 12 21.13 -18.91 -16.47
N MET A 13 19.91 -19.19 -16.00
CA MET A 13 18.80 -19.64 -16.86
C MET A 13 17.79 -18.54 -17.17
N VAL A 14 17.49 -17.66 -16.21
CA VAL A 14 16.39 -16.68 -16.30
C VAL A 14 16.93 -15.26 -16.16
N ASN A 15 16.42 -14.36 -17.00
CA ASN A 15 16.59 -12.93 -16.84
C ASN A 15 15.30 -12.35 -16.28
N PHE A 16 15.41 -11.70 -15.12
CA PHE A 16 14.31 -11.04 -14.45
C PHE A 16 14.32 -9.54 -14.73
N SER A 17 13.14 -8.94 -14.78
CA SER A 17 12.98 -7.51 -15.02
C SER A 17 11.79 -6.92 -14.26
N THR A 18 11.86 -5.63 -14.01
CA THR A 18 10.79 -4.82 -13.41
C THR A 18 10.58 -3.57 -14.27
N SER A 19 9.34 -3.13 -14.45
CA SER A 19 9.04 -1.87 -15.12
C SER A 19 9.37 -0.65 -14.27
N ASP A 20 9.48 -0.81 -12.95
CA ASP A 20 9.81 0.26 -12.00
C ASP A 20 10.66 -0.28 -10.85
N LYS A 21 11.98 -0.12 -10.98
CA LYS A 21 12.98 -0.55 -9.99
C LYS A 21 12.95 0.30 -8.72
N ALA A 22 12.41 1.51 -8.76
CA ALA A 22 12.34 2.38 -7.58
C ALA A 22 11.26 1.89 -6.60
N ALA A 23 10.19 1.28 -7.11
CA ALA A 23 9.12 0.72 -6.29
C ALA A 23 9.30 -0.78 -6.00
N ILE A 24 9.68 -1.60 -6.99
CA ILE A 24 10.00 -3.03 -6.78
C ILE A 24 11.31 -3.38 -7.49
N ASP A 25 12.31 -3.81 -6.73
CA ASP A 25 13.52 -4.41 -7.28
C ASP A 25 13.39 -5.94 -7.37
N ILE A 26 14.09 -6.53 -8.33
CA ILE A 26 14.18 -7.98 -8.55
C ILE A 26 15.65 -8.40 -8.67
N ASP A 27 16.09 -9.32 -7.82
CA ASP A 27 17.45 -9.86 -7.87
C ASP A 27 17.62 -10.93 -8.98
N THR A 28 18.85 -11.41 -9.18
CA THR A 28 19.16 -12.42 -10.21
C THR A 28 18.47 -13.76 -9.99
N ARG A 29 17.97 -14.02 -8.78
CA ARG A 29 17.25 -15.25 -8.41
C ARG A 29 15.73 -15.06 -8.46
N GLY A 30 15.25 -13.86 -8.78
CA GLY A 30 13.84 -13.53 -8.83
C GLY A 30 13.25 -13.11 -7.48
N THR A 31 14.10 -12.82 -6.49
CA THR A 31 13.65 -12.29 -5.19
C THR A 31 13.17 -10.85 -5.38
N LEU A 32 11.92 -10.59 -5.00
CA LEU A 32 11.32 -9.26 -5.05
C LEU A 32 11.58 -8.51 -3.75
N THR A 33 12.00 -7.26 -3.87
CA THR A 33 12.08 -6.31 -2.74
C THR A 33 11.18 -5.12 -3.02
N LEU A 34 10.17 -4.92 -2.17
CA LEU A 34 9.28 -3.75 -2.22
C LEU A 34 9.96 -2.57 -1.50
N HIS A 35 10.10 -1.45 -2.20
CA HIS A 35 10.80 -0.25 -1.72
C HIS A 35 9.88 0.95 -1.54
N ALA A 36 8.86 1.10 -2.39
CA ALA A 36 7.97 2.25 -2.38
C ALA A 36 6.58 1.91 -2.92
N ASN A 37 5.60 2.76 -2.60
CA ASN A 37 4.29 2.76 -3.24
C ASN A 37 4.43 3.15 -4.71
N SER A 38 3.55 2.60 -5.56
CA SER A 38 3.41 3.07 -6.94
C SER A 38 1.95 3.40 -7.26
N ALA A 39 1.76 4.46 -8.05
CA ALA A 39 0.44 4.88 -8.52
C ALA A 39 -0.11 3.96 -9.60
N GLU A 40 0.76 3.19 -10.27
CA GLU A 40 0.40 2.26 -11.34
C GLU A 40 0.88 0.85 -11.01
N LYS A 41 0.30 -0.15 -11.68
CA LYS A 41 0.76 -1.53 -11.53
C LYS A 41 2.13 -1.70 -12.17
N ILE A 42 3.02 -2.39 -11.47
CA ILE A 42 4.36 -2.71 -11.94
C ILE A 42 4.30 -4.03 -12.69
N VAL A 43 4.91 -4.06 -13.87
CA VAL A 43 5.06 -5.27 -14.67
C VAL A 43 6.41 -5.91 -14.33
N LEU A 44 6.33 -7.10 -13.76
CA LEU A 44 7.47 -7.99 -13.55
C LEU A 44 7.60 -8.90 -14.76
N GLY A 45 8.82 -9.19 -15.17
CA GLY A 45 9.11 -10.07 -16.30
C GLY A 45 10.11 -11.15 -15.93
N ALA A 46 9.94 -12.32 -16.52
CA ALA A 46 10.90 -13.41 -16.49
C ALA A 46 11.06 -13.97 -17.90
N ALA A 47 12.29 -14.09 -18.39
CA ALA A 47 12.58 -14.65 -19.71
C ALA A 47 13.76 -15.63 -19.64
N MET A 48 13.69 -16.75 -20.36
CA MET A 48 14.82 -17.66 -20.48
C MET A 48 15.97 -16.97 -21.22
N ARG A 49 17.17 -16.99 -20.62
CA ARG A 49 18.38 -16.35 -21.19
C ARG A 49 18.78 -16.98 -22.53
N CYS A 50 18.64 -18.29 -22.67
CA CYS A 50 19.00 -19.02 -23.89
C CYS A 50 17.92 -18.96 -24.98
N ASN A 51 16.69 -18.53 -24.64
CA ASN A 51 15.61 -18.34 -25.60
C ASN A 51 14.59 -17.34 -25.07
N SER A 52 14.70 -16.08 -25.49
CA SER A 52 13.81 -15.01 -25.06
C SER A 52 12.36 -15.16 -25.55
N THR A 53 12.04 -16.11 -26.45
CA THR A 53 10.65 -16.40 -26.81
C THR A 53 9.92 -17.18 -25.71
N VAL A 54 10.64 -17.75 -24.76
CA VAL A 54 10.08 -18.35 -23.55
C VAL A 54 10.16 -17.30 -22.45
N SER A 55 9.08 -16.55 -22.29
CA SER A 55 8.97 -15.48 -21.32
C SER A 55 7.56 -15.38 -20.77
N ASP A 56 7.42 -14.81 -19.59
CA ASP A 56 6.14 -14.45 -19.01
C ASP A 56 6.24 -13.12 -18.25
N THR A 57 5.09 -12.52 -17.99
CA THR A 57 4.98 -11.27 -17.25
C THR A 57 3.88 -11.34 -16.20
N LEU A 58 4.09 -10.67 -15.07
CA LEU A 58 3.12 -10.55 -14.00
C LEU A 58 2.92 -9.08 -13.65
N SER A 59 1.66 -8.63 -13.64
CA SER A 59 1.30 -7.29 -13.19
C SER A 59 0.95 -7.31 -11.71
N VAL A 60 1.66 -6.51 -10.91
CA VAL A 60 1.48 -6.43 -9.45
C VAL A 60 1.28 -4.99 -9.00
N ALA A 61 0.66 -4.79 -7.84
CA ALA A 61 0.59 -3.47 -7.21
C ALA A 61 1.69 -3.33 -6.15
N ALA A 62 2.34 -2.17 -6.12
CA ALA A 62 3.29 -1.81 -5.07
C ALA A 62 2.60 -0.92 -4.04
N ASN A 63 2.39 -1.46 -2.85
CA ASN A 63 1.69 -0.79 -1.76
C ASN A 63 2.26 -1.30 -0.43
N LEU A 64 2.92 -0.40 0.30
CA LEU A 64 3.64 -0.64 1.53
C LEU A 64 2.67 -0.78 2.68
N GLU A 65 3.05 -1.63 3.62
CA GLU A 65 2.50 -1.56 4.95
C GLU A 65 3.19 -0.43 5.70
N PRO A 66 2.46 0.44 6.43
CA PRO A 66 3.08 1.45 7.29
C PRO A 66 4.04 0.79 8.28
N ALA A 67 5.16 1.46 8.56
CA ALA A 67 6.09 1.03 9.59
C ALA A 67 5.47 1.10 10.99
N GLU A 68 6.13 0.55 12.01
CA GLU A 68 5.67 0.75 13.39
C GLU A 68 5.74 2.23 13.78
N ASN A 69 4.70 2.74 14.44
CA ASN A 69 4.48 4.17 14.73
C ASN A 69 4.29 5.05 13.49
N ASP A 70 3.81 4.47 12.38
CA ASP A 70 3.62 5.18 11.14
C ASP A 70 2.14 5.25 10.73
N VAL A 71 1.84 6.22 9.86
CA VAL A 71 0.57 6.40 9.19
C VAL A 71 0.81 6.46 7.69
N ASP A 72 0.07 5.66 6.92
CA ASP A 72 0.11 5.71 5.47
C ASP A 72 -1.31 5.77 4.90
N PHE A 73 -1.42 6.36 3.72
CA PHE A 73 -2.60 6.19 2.87
C PHE A 73 -2.37 4.99 1.99
N GLY A 74 -3.36 4.11 1.90
CA GLY A 74 -3.22 2.94 1.05
C GLY A 74 -4.24 1.88 1.39
N ARG A 75 -4.68 1.16 0.35
CA ARG A 75 -5.52 -0.02 0.51
C ARG A 75 -4.74 -1.15 1.19
N VAL A 76 -5.43 -2.19 1.64
CA VAL A 76 -4.78 -3.43 2.10
C VAL A 76 -4.31 -4.27 0.90
N ASP A 77 -5.02 -4.13 -0.22
CA ASP A 77 -4.77 -4.83 -1.48
C ASP A 77 -4.78 -3.88 -2.68
N GLY A 78 -4.06 -4.23 -3.73
CA GLY A 78 -3.99 -3.41 -4.93
C GLY A 78 -3.17 -2.14 -4.75
N LEU A 79 -3.48 -1.12 -5.56
CA LEU A 79 -2.76 0.15 -5.59
C LEU A 79 -3.05 1.00 -4.35
N GLN A 80 -2.14 1.92 -4.04
CA GLN A 80 -2.31 2.88 -2.95
C GLN A 80 -3.61 3.69 -3.11
N PHE A 81 -3.87 4.14 -4.34
CA PHE A 81 -5.07 4.88 -4.74
C PHE A 81 -5.65 4.24 -6.00
N GLU A 82 -6.93 3.84 -5.95
CA GLU A 82 -7.61 3.24 -7.09
C GLU A 82 -9.03 3.79 -7.18
N GLN A 83 -9.31 4.50 -8.27
CA GLN A 83 -10.61 5.11 -8.53
C GLN A 83 -11.61 4.05 -9.03
N SER A 84 -12.83 4.09 -8.50
CA SER A 84 -13.97 3.31 -8.98
C SER A 84 -15.10 4.24 -9.41
N GLY A 85 -15.32 4.34 -10.72
CA GLY A 85 -16.29 5.28 -11.28
C GLY A 85 -15.94 6.73 -10.92
N SER A 86 -16.86 7.46 -10.28
CA SER A 86 -16.65 8.85 -9.84
C SER A 86 -16.06 8.97 -8.43
N PHE A 87 -15.70 7.86 -7.77
CA PHE A 87 -15.24 7.85 -6.39
C PHE A 87 -13.81 7.34 -6.29
N LEU A 88 -13.05 7.97 -5.39
CA LEU A 88 -11.74 7.50 -4.96
C LEU A 88 -11.82 7.23 -3.46
N ASP A 89 -11.73 5.97 -3.08
CA ASP A 89 -11.68 5.59 -1.67
C ASP A 89 -10.24 5.73 -1.17
N VAL A 90 -10.03 6.63 -0.21
CA VAL A 90 -8.74 6.82 0.46
C VAL A 90 -8.77 6.09 1.78
N SER A 91 -8.07 4.96 1.84
CA SER A 91 -7.89 4.20 3.07
C SER A 91 -6.76 4.81 3.89
N VAL A 92 -6.99 5.02 5.19
CA VAL A 92 -5.97 5.48 6.14
C VAL A 92 -5.56 4.29 7.01
N ARG A 93 -4.26 4.00 7.07
CA ARG A 93 -3.69 2.90 7.84
C ARG A 93 -2.76 3.47 8.91
N ILE A 94 -2.99 3.10 10.16
CA ILE A 94 -2.15 3.51 11.30
C ILE A 94 -1.64 2.24 11.96
N ARG A 95 -0.32 2.14 12.18
CA ARG A 95 0.29 0.96 12.82
C ARG A 95 0.94 1.32 14.15
N ALA A 96 0.35 0.81 15.24
CA ALA A 96 1.00 0.82 16.54
C ALA A 96 2.13 -0.24 16.60
N PRO A 97 3.15 -0.06 17.45
CA PRO A 97 4.20 -1.05 17.65
C PRO A 97 3.65 -2.35 18.22
N LEU A 98 4.35 -3.46 17.96
CA LEU A 98 3.97 -4.76 18.49
C LEU A 98 3.83 -4.73 20.02
N GLY A 99 2.68 -5.19 20.53
CA GLY A 99 2.37 -5.22 21.97
C GLY A 99 1.78 -3.93 22.53
N TYR A 100 1.62 -2.88 21.71
CA TYR A 100 1.00 -1.62 22.09
C TYR A 100 -0.38 -1.47 21.45
N ARG A 101 -1.24 -0.70 22.12
CA ARG A 101 -2.57 -0.32 21.63
C ARG A 101 -2.56 1.17 21.31
N LEU A 102 -3.14 1.55 20.17
CA LEU A 102 -3.38 2.95 19.84
C LEU A 102 -4.43 3.52 20.82
N ILE A 103 -4.19 4.69 21.41
CA ILE A 103 -5.06 5.31 22.46
C ILE A 103 -5.69 6.63 21.98
N ASN A 104 -5.03 7.31 21.07
CA ASN A 104 -5.58 8.43 20.34
C ASN A 104 -4.83 8.57 19.02
N PHE A 105 -5.45 9.24 18.07
CA PHE A 105 -4.75 9.74 16.90
C PHE A 105 -5.46 10.97 16.35
N GLN A 106 -4.69 11.78 15.62
CA GLN A 106 -5.20 12.79 14.72
C GLN A 106 -4.46 12.67 13.40
N VAL A 107 -5.20 12.49 12.32
CA VAL A 107 -4.68 12.50 10.95
C VAL A 107 -5.31 13.67 10.22
N SER A 108 -4.49 14.46 9.54
CA SER A 108 -4.94 15.54 8.68
C SER A 108 -4.27 15.38 7.32
N ALA A 109 -5.04 15.53 6.25
CA ALA A 109 -4.51 15.46 4.89
C ALA A 109 -5.13 16.54 4.01
N GLU A 110 -4.35 16.95 3.02
CA GLU A 110 -4.78 17.92 2.01
C GLU A 110 -4.95 17.22 0.66
N PHE A 111 -5.90 17.71 -0.13
CA PHE A 111 -6.15 17.26 -1.49
C PHE A 111 -6.45 18.46 -2.39
N ASN A 112 -6.24 18.30 -3.69
CA ASN A 112 -6.53 19.36 -4.66
C ASN A 112 -8.05 19.50 -4.86
N PRO A 113 -8.68 20.59 -4.40
CA PRO A 113 -10.14 20.75 -4.45
C PRO A 113 -10.69 20.98 -5.87
N SER A 114 -9.83 21.16 -6.87
CA SER A 114 -10.24 21.20 -8.28
C SER A 114 -10.40 19.82 -8.91
N LEU A 115 -9.81 18.78 -8.28
CA LEU A 115 -9.85 17.40 -8.75
C LEU A 115 -10.77 16.54 -7.89
N LEU A 116 -10.73 16.74 -6.57
CA LEU A 116 -11.44 15.95 -5.59
C LEU A 116 -12.32 16.84 -4.70
N THR A 117 -13.44 16.27 -4.25
CA THR A 117 -14.22 16.78 -3.12
C THR A 117 -14.46 15.59 -2.22
N SER A 118 -14.31 15.73 -0.90
CA SER A 118 -14.55 14.55 -0.04
C SER A 118 -16.05 14.23 -0.04
N GLY A 119 -16.40 12.99 -0.40
CA GLY A 119 -17.76 12.48 -0.31
C GLY A 119 -18.20 12.50 1.15
N GLY A 120 -19.42 12.97 1.44
CA GLY A 120 -19.87 13.38 2.77
C GLY A 120 -19.97 12.28 3.85
N GLN A 121 -19.38 11.10 3.66
CA GLN A 121 -19.30 10.06 4.70
C GLN A 121 -17.96 9.32 4.62
N ALA A 122 -17.19 9.36 5.72
CA ALA A 122 -16.13 8.39 5.96
C ALA A 122 -16.76 7.07 6.41
N SER A 123 -16.32 5.94 5.83
CA SER A 123 -16.70 4.60 6.28
C SER A 123 -15.52 3.95 6.99
N TYR A 124 -15.81 3.14 8.01
CA TYR A 124 -14.79 2.50 8.84
C TYR A 124 -14.92 0.98 8.71
N ALA A 125 -13.80 0.29 8.49
CA ALA A 125 -13.79 -1.17 8.45
C ALA A 125 -14.19 -1.78 9.82
N PRO A 126 -14.81 -2.97 9.85
CA PRO A 126 -15.04 -3.69 11.10
C PRO A 126 -13.73 -3.91 11.88
N GLY A 127 -13.71 -3.58 13.17
CA GLY A 127 -12.49 -3.61 13.99
C GLY A 127 -11.63 -2.35 13.88
N ALA A 128 -12.05 -1.36 13.06
CA ALA A 128 -11.50 -0.02 13.13
C ALA A 128 -11.66 0.56 14.55
N TYR A 129 -10.76 1.48 14.85
CA TYR A 129 -10.77 2.27 16.06
C TYR A 129 -12.18 2.81 16.35
N LYS A 130 -12.71 2.60 17.55
CA LYS A 130 -14.03 3.15 17.92
C LYS A 130 -13.92 4.64 18.21
N GLY A 131 -14.94 5.42 17.87
CA GLY A 131 -15.00 6.85 18.19
C GLY A 131 -14.09 7.72 17.32
N VAL A 132 -13.97 7.39 16.02
CA VAL A 132 -13.34 8.29 15.04
C VAL A 132 -14.36 9.34 14.60
N ASP A 133 -14.08 10.59 14.92
CA ASP A 133 -14.75 11.76 14.40
C ASP A 133 -14.02 12.24 13.13
N ALA A 134 -14.78 12.51 12.07
CA ALA A 134 -14.24 13.00 10.81
C ALA A 134 -14.76 14.41 10.52
N THR A 135 -13.85 15.34 10.28
CA THR A 135 -14.14 16.66 9.73
C THR A 135 -13.69 16.67 8.27
N LEU A 136 -14.65 16.87 7.37
CA LEU A 136 -14.45 16.77 5.92
C LEU A 136 -14.70 18.12 5.26
N ASN A 137 -13.89 18.51 4.28
CA ASN A 137 -14.01 19.76 3.54
C ASN A 137 -14.02 21.04 4.41
N ASP A 138 -13.34 21.04 5.56
CA ASP A 138 -13.17 22.22 6.40
C ASP A 138 -11.70 22.38 6.85
N PRO A 139 -10.85 23.06 6.06
CA PRO A 139 -11.13 23.72 4.77
C PRO A 139 -11.44 22.73 3.62
N ARG A 140 -12.09 23.22 2.54
CA ARG A 140 -12.59 22.40 1.41
C ARG A 140 -11.54 21.48 0.77
N SER A 141 -10.27 21.80 0.90
CA SER A 141 -9.13 21.06 0.38
C SER A 141 -8.54 20.06 1.39
N SER A 142 -9.27 19.70 2.45
CA SER A 142 -8.71 18.87 3.51
C SER A 142 -9.73 17.95 4.16
N PHE A 143 -9.21 16.92 4.81
CA PHE A 143 -9.95 16.16 5.80
C PHE A 143 -9.12 16.01 7.07
N GLN A 144 -9.82 15.79 8.17
CA GLN A 144 -9.26 15.47 9.47
C GLN A 144 -10.01 14.29 10.07
N LEU A 145 -9.26 13.32 10.58
CA LEU A 145 -9.76 12.21 11.39
C LEU A 145 -9.18 12.37 12.79
N VAL A 146 -10.04 12.43 13.80
CA VAL A 146 -9.64 12.46 15.21
C VAL A 146 -10.29 11.29 15.89
N ALA A 147 -9.55 10.55 16.70
CA ALA A 147 -10.13 9.52 17.51
C ALA A 147 -9.51 9.45 18.89
N ASN A 148 -10.33 9.11 19.87
CA ASN A 148 -9.92 8.90 21.24
C ASN A 148 -10.68 7.70 21.79
N ASP A 149 -9.95 6.66 22.20
CA ASP A 149 -10.57 5.51 22.85
C ASP A 149 -10.86 5.85 24.31
N ARG A 150 -12.12 6.19 24.58
CA ARG A 150 -12.57 6.54 25.93
C ARG A 150 -12.37 5.42 26.95
N ASP A 151 -12.27 4.16 26.52
CA ASP A 151 -12.06 3.02 27.41
C ASP A 151 -10.59 2.87 27.85
N SER A 152 -9.66 3.59 27.21
CA SER A 152 -8.23 3.55 27.52
C SER A 152 -7.78 4.59 28.57
N GLN A 153 -8.67 5.50 28.99
CA GLN A 153 -8.40 6.51 30.02
C GLN A 153 -8.58 6.00 31.47
N HIS A 154 -8.90 4.72 31.65
CA HIS A 154 -9.18 4.10 32.95
C HIS A 154 -8.28 2.89 33.28
N VAL A 155 -7.08 2.81 32.68
CA VAL A 155 -6.05 1.82 33.08
C VAL A 155 -5.16 2.40 34.18
#